data_AF-A0A971SDD6-F1
#
_entry.id   AF-A0A971SDD6-F1
#
_cell.length_a   1.000
_cell.length_b   1.000
_cell.length_c   1.000
_cell.angle_alpha   90.00
_cell.angle_beta   90.00
_cell.angle_gamma   90.00
#
_symmetry.space_group_name_H-M   'P 1'
#
loop_
_entity.id
_entity.type
_entity.pdbx_description
1 polymer ?
#
loop_
_entity_poly.entity_id
_entity_poly.type
_entity_poly.pdbx_seq_one_letter_code
_entity_poly.pdbx_strand_id
1 'polypeptide(L)'
;MSTSASINIRLNCEYVSPTKIINIFLDNGWTFNDNGFISYLPIGDNDDFNWQSKNIDKDYLIKILAKKEQKKELIGVVITWKDTEIGGQLLIWDKGDISISLTLNRKLIDTDKSDRITDVNWYLKRILPIFPVNNLDIESFCYEEHT
;
A
#
# COMPACT_ATOMS: atom_id res chain seq x y z
N MET A 1 13.25 17.49 -10.09
CA MET A 1 13.69 16.34 -9.29
C MET A 1 12.45 15.64 -8.78
N SER A 2 12.35 14.32 -8.95
CA SER A 2 11.18 13.55 -8.50
C SER A 2 11.46 13.08 -7.08
N THR A 3 10.72 13.57 -6.11
CA THR A 3 10.86 13.11 -4.74
C THR A 3 10.25 11.71 -4.61
N SER A 4 11.02 10.74 -4.14
CA SER A 4 10.52 9.41 -3.79
C SER A 4 10.38 9.29 -2.28
N ALA A 5 9.28 8.75 -1.79
CA ALA A 5 9.06 8.50 -0.37
C ALA A 5 8.37 7.16 -0.16
N SER A 6 8.80 6.39 0.83
CA SER A 6 8.24 5.06 1.11
C SER A 6 8.16 4.77 2.62
N ILE A 7 7.24 3.88 2.98
CA ILE A 7 7.13 3.30 4.32
C ILE A 7 7.26 1.78 4.15
N ASN A 8 8.26 1.20 4.80
CA ASN A 8 8.48 -0.24 4.84
C ASN A 8 8.12 -0.76 6.23
N ILE A 9 7.38 -1.85 6.32
CA ILE A 9 6.89 -2.45 7.56
C ILE A 9 7.22 -3.93 7.54
N ARG A 10 7.76 -4.44 8.65
CA ARG A 10 7.96 -5.85 8.92
C ARG A 10 7.02 -6.28 10.03
N LEU A 11 6.15 -7.25 9.74
CA LEU A 11 5.28 -7.87 10.75
C LEU A 11 6.01 -9.02 11.45
N ASN A 12 5.76 -9.17 12.76
CA ASN A 12 6.29 -10.26 13.57
C ASN A 12 5.48 -11.55 13.34
N CYS A 13 5.66 -12.17 12.17
CA CYS A 13 5.02 -13.42 11.80
C CYS A 13 5.87 -14.20 10.79
N GLU A 14 5.74 -15.54 10.80
CA GLU A 14 6.37 -16.39 9.77
C GLU A 14 5.62 -16.34 8.43
N TYR A 15 4.29 -16.19 8.50
CA TYR A 15 3.42 -16.06 7.35
C TYR A 15 2.16 -15.27 7.72
N VAL A 16 1.75 -14.40 6.81
CA VAL A 16 0.46 -13.72 6.89
C VAL A 16 -0.10 -13.64 5.48
N SER A 17 -1.39 -13.96 5.36
CA SER A 17 -2.10 -13.89 4.09
C SER A 17 -2.08 -12.45 3.53
N PRO A 18 -1.54 -12.21 2.33
CA PRO A 18 -1.60 -10.90 1.70
C PRO A 18 -3.04 -10.39 1.51
N THR A 19 -4.00 -11.27 1.19
CA THR A 19 -5.41 -10.87 1.10
C THR A 19 -5.99 -10.47 2.45
N LYS A 20 -5.55 -11.08 3.57
CA LYS A 20 -5.88 -10.60 4.93
C LYS A 20 -5.36 -9.18 5.17
N ILE A 21 -4.11 -8.88 4.81
CA ILE A 21 -3.54 -7.53 4.94
C ILE A 21 -4.37 -6.52 4.14
N ILE A 22 -4.70 -6.86 2.89
CA ILE A 22 -5.54 -6.02 2.04
C ILE A 22 -6.89 -5.72 2.69
N ASN A 23 -7.58 -6.72 3.23
CA ASN A 23 -8.86 -6.49 3.89
C ASN A 23 -8.71 -5.58 5.11
N ILE A 24 -7.63 -5.72 5.90
CA ILE A 24 -7.34 -4.82 7.02
C ILE A 24 -7.23 -3.37 6.55
N PHE A 25 -6.53 -3.09 5.44
CA PHE A 25 -6.47 -1.73 4.89
C PHE A 25 -7.88 -1.21 4.54
N LEU A 26 -8.68 -2.01 3.84
CA LEU A 26 -10.01 -1.61 3.40
C LEU A 26 -10.98 -1.34 4.56
N ASP A 27 -10.93 -2.18 5.60
CA ASP A 27 -11.75 -2.03 6.79
C ASP A 27 -11.36 -0.79 7.62
N ASN A 28 -10.18 -0.23 7.37
CA ASN A 28 -9.62 0.94 8.06
C ASN A 28 -9.60 2.22 7.20
N GLY A 29 -10.46 2.30 6.18
CA GLY A 29 -10.71 3.55 5.44
C GLY A 29 -9.86 3.76 4.19
N TRP A 30 -9.03 2.77 3.83
CA TRP A 30 -8.36 2.73 2.53
C TRP A 30 -9.27 2.12 1.46
N THR A 31 -9.02 2.47 0.21
CA THR A 31 -9.79 2.02 -0.95
C THR A 31 -8.85 1.68 -2.10
N PHE A 32 -9.36 0.97 -3.11
CA PHE A 32 -8.64 0.73 -4.37
C PHE A 32 -8.85 1.84 -5.40
N ASN A 33 -9.52 2.94 -5.02
CA ASN A 33 -9.85 3.99 -5.96
C ASN A 33 -8.59 4.75 -6.39
N ASP A 34 -8.19 4.54 -7.63
CA ASP A 34 -7.15 5.29 -8.31
C ASP A 34 -7.82 6.08 -9.43
N ASN A 35 -8.37 7.24 -9.09
CA ASN A 35 -9.08 8.13 -10.02
C ASN A 35 -10.22 7.42 -10.80
N GLY A 36 -11.02 6.59 -10.13
CA GLY A 36 -12.10 5.81 -10.73
C GLY A 36 -11.68 4.48 -11.37
N PHE A 37 -10.38 4.15 -11.33
CA PHE A 37 -9.82 2.87 -11.77
C PHE A 37 -9.27 2.08 -10.59
N ILE A 38 -8.91 0.83 -10.85
CA ILE A 38 -8.16 -0.03 -9.94
C ILE A 38 -6.82 -0.36 -10.60
N SER A 39 -5.74 -0.04 -9.89
CA SER A 39 -4.37 -0.29 -10.35
C SER A 39 -3.73 -1.42 -9.54
N TYR A 40 -3.19 -2.44 -10.22
CA TYR A 40 -2.67 -3.65 -9.58
C TYR A 40 -1.60 -4.36 -10.44
N LEU A 41 -0.80 -5.24 -9.81
CA LEU A 41 0.13 -6.12 -10.50
C LEU A 41 -0.60 -7.40 -10.99
N PRO A 42 -0.51 -7.74 -12.29
CA PRO A 42 -1.19 -8.90 -12.84
C PRO A 42 -0.58 -10.23 -12.37
N ILE A 43 -1.31 -11.33 -12.58
CA ILE A 43 -0.80 -12.68 -12.33
C ILE A 43 0.37 -12.97 -13.27
N GLY A 44 1.45 -13.56 -12.75
CA GLY A 44 2.67 -13.86 -13.51
C GLY A 44 3.56 -12.66 -13.77
N ASP A 45 3.35 -11.54 -13.07
CA ASP A 45 4.30 -10.43 -13.00
C ASP A 45 5.52 -10.89 -12.20
N ASN A 46 6.60 -11.26 -12.89
CA ASN A 46 7.81 -11.83 -12.28
C ASN A 46 8.76 -10.72 -11.80
N ASP A 47 8.26 -9.84 -10.93
CA ASP A 47 8.95 -8.63 -10.47
C ASP A 47 9.31 -7.62 -11.59
N ASP A 48 8.60 -7.70 -12.71
CA ASP A 48 8.72 -6.74 -13.82
C ASP A 48 7.96 -5.43 -13.55
N PHE A 49 7.09 -5.41 -12.52
CA PHE A 49 6.27 -4.27 -12.12
C PHE A 49 5.39 -3.73 -13.27
N ASN A 50 4.79 -4.62 -14.07
CA ASN A 50 3.89 -4.27 -15.17
C ASN A 50 2.48 -3.92 -14.67
N TRP A 51 2.37 -2.81 -13.93
CA TRP A 51 1.12 -2.30 -13.37
C TRP A 51 0.02 -2.19 -14.44
N GLN A 52 -1.16 -2.71 -14.12
CA GLN A 52 -2.36 -2.56 -14.94
C GLN A 52 -3.35 -1.65 -14.22
N SER A 53 -3.89 -0.67 -14.92
CA SER A 53 -5.00 0.15 -14.44
C SER A 53 -6.24 -0.18 -15.25
N LYS A 54 -7.29 -0.66 -14.59
CA LYS A 54 -8.53 -1.12 -15.24
C LYS A 54 -9.76 -0.66 -14.48
N ASN A 55 -10.84 -0.44 -15.23
CA ASN A 55 -12.16 -0.26 -14.65
C ASN A 55 -12.75 -1.66 -14.39
N ILE A 56 -12.50 -2.17 -13.20
CA ILE A 56 -12.98 -3.45 -12.69
C ILE A 56 -13.58 -3.23 -11.31
N ASP A 57 -14.48 -4.10 -10.89
CA ASP A 57 -15.00 -4.08 -9.53
C ASP A 57 -13.98 -4.67 -8.52
N LYS A 58 -14.21 -4.34 -7.25
CA LYS A 58 -13.41 -4.81 -6.12
C LYS A 58 -13.38 -6.33 -6.02
N ASP A 59 -14.51 -7.01 -6.22
CA ASP A 59 -14.61 -8.46 -6.02
C ASP A 59 -13.80 -9.22 -7.07
N TYR A 60 -13.72 -8.69 -8.29
CA TYR A 60 -12.88 -9.18 -9.36
C TYR A 60 -11.40 -9.01 -9.01
N LEU A 61 -11.00 -7.85 -8.48
CA LEU A 61 -9.63 -7.66 -7.98
C LEU A 61 -9.30 -8.68 -6.89
N ILE A 62 -10.15 -8.85 -5.87
CA ILE A 62 -9.92 -9.81 -4.78
C ILE A 62 -9.70 -11.23 -5.31
N LYS A 63 -10.42 -11.65 -6.36
CA LYS A 63 -10.19 -12.95 -7.03
C LYS A 63 -8.82 -13.03 -7.70
N ILE A 64 -8.32 -11.94 -8.29
CA ILE A 64 -6.96 -11.87 -8.84
C ILE A 64 -5.94 -12.01 -7.71
N LEU A 65 -6.09 -11.24 -6.64
CA LEU A 65 -5.17 -11.25 -5.50
C LEU A 65 -5.10 -12.63 -4.83
N ALA A 66 -6.24 -13.29 -4.64
CA ALA A 66 -6.29 -14.64 -4.10
C ALA A 66 -5.55 -15.67 -4.99
N LYS A 67 -5.62 -15.53 -6.31
CA LYS A 67 -4.84 -16.38 -7.25
C LYS A 67 -3.35 -16.10 -7.17
N LYS A 68 -2.94 -14.83 -7.03
CA LYS A 68 -1.52 -14.45 -6.85
C LYS A 68 -0.97 -15.02 -5.54
N GLU A 69 -1.74 -14.91 -4.45
CA GLU A 69 -1.40 -15.49 -3.15
C GLU A 69 -1.21 -17.01 -3.23
N GLN A 70 -2.11 -17.74 -3.89
CA GLN A 70 -1.98 -19.19 -4.09
C GLN A 70 -0.71 -19.59 -4.84
N LYS A 71 -0.24 -18.71 -5.73
CA LYS A 71 1.01 -18.88 -6.48
C LYS A 71 2.24 -18.33 -5.78
N LYS A 72 2.08 -17.75 -4.58
CA LYS A 72 3.13 -17.06 -3.82
C LYS A 72 3.80 -15.94 -4.61
N GLU A 73 3.04 -15.26 -5.46
CA GLU A 73 3.50 -14.08 -6.19
C GLU A 73 3.40 -12.83 -5.31
N LEU A 74 4.28 -11.85 -5.52
CA LEU A 74 4.17 -10.52 -4.93
C LEU A 74 2.79 -9.92 -5.23
N ILE A 75 2.12 -9.41 -4.20
CA ILE A 75 0.89 -8.65 -4.37
C ILE A 75 1.22 -7.17 -4.46
N GLY A 76 0.83 -6.54 -5.56
CA GLY A 76 0.87 -5.08 -5.72
C GLY A 76 -0.50 -4.52 -6.05
N VAL A 77 -0.93 -3.52 -5.30
CA VAL A 77 -2.16 -2.76 -5.54
C VAL A 77 -1.94 -1.28 -5.22
N VAL A 78 -2.68 -0.39 -5.87
CA VAL A 78 -2.78 1.00 -5.41
C VAL A 78 -3.85 1.08 -4.33
N ILE A 79 -3.51 1.76 -3.23
CA ILE A 79 -4.44 2.11 -2.17
C ILE A 79 -4.51 3.63 -1.98
N THR A 80 -5.70 4.15 -1.72
CA THR A 80 -5.93 5.56 -1.44
C THR A 80 -6.88 5.75 -0.27
N TRP A 81 -6.71 6.84 0.46
CA TRP A 81 -7.61 7.23 1.53
C TRP A 81 -8.94 7.71 0.97
N LYS A 82 -10.04 7.13 1.46
CA LYS A 82 -11.39 7.30 0.91
C LYS A 82 -11.85 8.76 0.71
N ASP A 83 -11.39 9.67 1.56
CA ASP A 83 -11.89 11.06 1.57
C ASP A 83 -11.04 12.01 0.72
N THR A 84 -9.81 11.62 0.38
CA THR A 84 -8.81 12.55 -0.16
C THR A 84 -8.01 12.02 -1.33
N GLU A 85 -8.19 10.74 -1.70
CA GLU A 85 -7.42 10.06 -2.75
C GLU A 85 -5.89 10.10 -2.54
N ILE A 86 -5.46 10.39 -1.30
CA ILE A 86 -4.05 10.39 -0.88
C ILE A 86 -3.65 8.94 -0.64
N GLY A 87 -2.53 8.51 -1.21
CA GLY A 87 -2.09 7.15 -1.01
C GLY A 87 -0.84 6.80 -1.80
N GLY A 88 -0.85 5.57 -2.32
CA GLY A 88 0.37 4.97 -2.80
C GLY A 88 0.21 3.59 -3.40
N GLN A 89 1.32 3.09 -3.92
CA GLN A 89 1.46 1.70 -4.31
C GLN A 89 1.79 0.87 -3.06
N LEU A 90 0.96 -0.11 -2.75
CA LEU A 90 1.14 -1.08 -1.68
C LEU A 90 1.66 -2.39 -2.28
N LEU A 91 2.79 -2.84 -1.78
CA LEU A 91 3.40 -4.13 -2.08
C LEU A 91 3.40 -5.00 -0.82
N ILE A 92 3.03 -6.28 -0.97
CA ILE A 92 2.95 -7.24 0.12
C ILE A 92 3.62 -8.54 -0.29
N TRP A 93 4.58 -8.99 0.53
CA TRP A 93 5.23 -10.28 0.40
C TRP A 93 4.65 -11.29 1.39
N ASP A 94 4.80 -12.58 1.10
CA ASP A 94 4.20 -13.68 1.86
C ASP A 94 4.73 -13.83 3.30
N LYS A 95 5.91 -13.26 3.60
CA LYS A 95 6.56 -13.30 4.91
C LYS A 95 6.24 -12.11 5.82
N GLY A 96 5.24 -11.29 5.49
CA GLY A 96 4.83 -10.15 6.31
C GLY A 96 5.67 -8.88 6.10
N ASP A 97 6.47 -8.82 5.02
CA ASP A 97 7.03 -7.57 4.54
C ASP A 97 5.97 -6.80 3.75
N ILE A 98 5.88 -5.49 4.04
CA ILE A 98 4.94 -4.58 3.40
C ILE A 98 5.71 -3.32 3.01
N SER A 99 5.51 -2.84 1.80
CA SER A 99 6.08 -1.57 1.33
C SER A 99 4.99 -0.68 0.75
N ILE A 100 5.02 0.60 1.09
CA ILE A 100 4.05 1.58 0.61
C ILE A 100 4.84 2.76 0.02
N SER A 101 4.80 2.90 -1.30
CA SER A 101 5.36 4.05 -2.01
C SER A 101 4.36 5.20 -2.00
N LEU A 102 4.71 6.35 -1.42
CA LEU A 102 3.82 7.50 -1.19
C LEU A 102 3.74 8.39 -2.45
N THR A 103 3.18 7.85 -3.52
CA THR A 103 3.24 8.43 -4.87
C THR A 103 1.95 9.14 -5.32
N LEU A 104 0.79 8.83 -4.71
CA LEU A 104 -0.51 9.37 -5.13
C LEU A 104 -0.97 10.51 -4.22
N ASN A 105 -1.24 11.68 -4.82
CA ASN A 105 -1.70 12.89 -4.14
C ASN A 105 -0.95 13.15 -2.83
N ARG A 106 0.39 13.02 -2.88
CA ARG A 106 1.25 12.95 -1.70
C ARG A 106 0.95 14.08 -0.71
N LYS A 107 0.67 13.71 0.54
CA LYS A 107 0.45 14.69 1.60
C LYS A 107 1.78 15.38 1.92
N LEU A 108 1.82 16.70 1.76
CA LEU A 108 2.98 17.52 2.09
C LEU A 108 2.76 18.22 3.43
N ILE A 109 3.86 18.55 4.10
CA ILE A 109 3.82 19.43 5.27
C ILE A 109 3.42 20.83 4.78
N ASP A 110 2.36 21.38 5.36
CA ASP A 110 1.93 22.74 5.07
C ASP A 110 2.91 23.72 5.72
N THR A 111 3.84 24.25 4.92
CA THR A 111 4.82 25.25 5.37
C THR A 111 4.89 26.36 4.35
N ASP A 112 5.19 27.59 4.82
CA ASP A 112 5.40 28.76 3.97
C ASP A 112 6.63 28.65 3.03
N LYS A 113 7.34 27.51 3.05
CA LYS A 113 8.56 27.26 2.27
C LYS A 113 8.25 26.35 1.08
N SER A 114 9.01 26.55 0.00
CA SER A 114 8.89 25.84 -1.28
C SER A 114 9.29 24.35 -1.25
N ASP A 115 9.65 23.81 -0.09
CA ASP A 115 10.18 22.45 0.04
C ASP A 115 9.02 21.45 0.08
N ARG A 116 8.97 20.54 -0.91
CA ARG A 116 7.90 19.54 -1.06
C ARG A 116 8.13 18.31 -0.18
N ILE A 117 8.28 18.52 1.12
CA ILE A 117 8.53 17.48 2.13
C ILE A 117 7.24 16.71 2.43
N THR A 118 7.32 15.38 2.51
CA THR A 118 6.16 14.55 2.86
C THR A 118 5.75 14.69 4.32
N ASP A 119 4.45 14.86 4.58
CA ASP A 119 3.87 14.73 5.92
C ASP A 119 3.72 13.25 6.27
N VAL A 120 4.83 12.62 6.62
CA VAL A 120 4.87 11.19 6.99
C VAL A 120 3.95 10.87 8.17
N ASN A 121 3.74 11.82 9.08
CA ASN A 121 2.86 11.63 10.25
C ASN A 121 1.41 11.37 9.84
N TRP A 122 0.93 11.99 8.76
CA TRP A 122 -0.40 11.74 8.23
C TRP A 122 -0.59 10.26 7.84
N TYR A 123 0.46 9.65 7.25
CA TYR A 123 0.47 8.25 6.84
C TYR A 123 0.62 7.31 8.03
N LEU A 124 1.62 7.53 8.90
CA LEU A 124 1.92 6.63 10.03
C LEU A 124 0.73 6.49 10.98
N LYS A 125 0.00 7.59 11.25
CA LYS A 125 -1.21 7.57 12.09
C LYS A 125 -2.36 6.74 11.50
N ARG A 126 -2.37 6.50 10.19
CA ARG A 126 -3.41 5.73 9.47
C ARG A 126 -2.98 4.32 9.10
N ILE A 127 -1.68 4.06 9.07
CA ILE A 127 -1.13 2.77 8.65
C ILE A 127 -0.72 1.95 9.86
N LEU A 128 0.12 2.48 10.76
CA LEU A 128 0.68 1.66 11.84
C LEU A 128 -0.39 1.09 12.80
N PRO A 129 -1.43 1.84 13.21
CA PRO A 129 -2.41 1.32 14.16
C PRO A 129 -3.30 0.18 13.61
N ILE A 130 -3.42 0.03 12.28
CA ILE A 130 -4.34 -0.97 11.71
C ILE A 130 -3.85 -2.40 11.98
N PHE A 131 -2.56 -2.61 12.17
CA PHE A 131 -1.98 -3.94 12.41
C PHE A 131 -2.26 -4.46 13.83
N PRO A 132 -1.86 -3.78 14.92
CA PRO A 132 -2.07 -4.28 16.27
C PRO A 132 -3.55 -4.41 16.64
N VAL A 133 -4.43 -3.53 16.13
CA VAL A 133 -5.90 -3.64 16.31
C VAL A 133 -6.45 -4.93 15.69
N ASN A 134 -5.75 -5.50 14.72
CA ASN A 134 -6.10 -6.75 14.04
C ASN A 134 -5.21 -7.94 14.45
N ASN A 135 -4.59 -7.87 15.63
CA ASN A 135 -3.70 -8.90 16.20
C ASN A 135 -2.50 -9.24 15.29
N LEU A 136 -1.93 -8.23 14.64
CA LEU A 136 -0.66 -8.33 13.91
C LEU A 136 0.35 -7.38 14.54
N ASP A 137 1.37 -7.96 15.18
CA ASP A 137 2.43 -7.19 15.80
C ASP A 137 3.42 -6.68 14.74
N ILE A 138 3.82 -5.42 14.88
CA ILE A 138 4.86 -4.83 14.03
C ILE A 138 6.21 -5.11 14.69
N GLU A 139 7.10 -5.79 13.96
CA GLU A 139 8.48 -6.03 14.38
C GLU A 139 9.31 -4.76 14.19
N SER A 140 9.20 -4.14 13.01
CA SER A 140 9.88 -2.89 12.69
C SER A 140 9.17 -2.12 11.57
N PHE A 141 9.47 -0.83 11.46
CA PHE A 141 9.11 -0.02 10.31
C PHE A 141 10.22 0.99 10.00
N CYS A 142 10.30 1.41 8.74
CA CYS A 142 11.23 2.43 8.24
C CYS A 142 10.48 3.40 7.32
N TYR A 143 10.85 4.68 7.37
CA TYR A 143 10.45 5.68 6.39
C TYR A 143 11.69 6.24 5.72
N GLU A 144 11.65 6.32 4.39
CA GLU A 144 12.75 6.81 3.56
C GLU A 144 12.20 7.86 2.58
N GLU A 145 12.94 8.95 2.38
CA GLU A 145 12.63 9.98 1.39
C GLU A 145 13.90 10.46 0.69
N HIS A 146 13.82 10.59 -0.63
CA HIS A 146 14.89 11.08 -1.50
C HIS A 146 14.36 12.28 -2.30
N THR A 147 14.98 13.44 -2.14
CA THR A 147 14.58 14.72 -2.74
C THR A 147 15.50 15.18 -3.86
#